data_AF-A0A3M2LZP7-F1
#
_entry.id   AF-A0A3M2LZP7-F1
#
_cell.length_a   1.000
_cell.length_b   1.000
_cell.length_c   1.000
_cell.angle_alpha   90.00
_cell.angle_beta   90.00
_cell.angle_gamma   90.00
#
_symmetry.space_group_name_H-M   'P 1'
#
loop_
_entity.id
_entity.type
_entity.pdbx_description
1 polymer ?
#
loop_
_entity_poly.entity_id
_entity_poly.type
_entity_poly.pdbx_seq_one_letter_code
_entity_poly.pdbx_strand_id
1 'polypeptide(L)'
;MSFLRFFEDEVRELAARLESSGDDMREASRSLSGTSAASIGPSELASRCDDFADSWDYGFGQLSELTSGIGDVAINAAETYTATDEELERALSEGGSGG
;
A
#
# COMPACT_ATOMS: atom_id res chain seq x y z
N MET A 1 -22.35 -4.20 4.60
CA MET A 1 -21.56 -4.33 3.36
C MET A 1 -21.11 -5.79 3.21
N SER A 2 -20.86 -6.28 2.01
CA SER A 2 -20.26 -7.63 1.81
C SER A 2 -18.75 -7.57 2.04
N PHE A 3 -18.15 -8.60 2.64
CA PHE A 3 -16.71 -8.72 2.87
C PHE A 3 -15.90 -8.50 1.58
N LEU A 4 -16.36 -9.08 0.46
CA LEU A 4 -15.70 -8.91 -0.84
C LEU A 4 -15.63 -7.44 -1.29
N ARG A 5 -16.64 -6.64 -0.92
CA ARG A 5 -16.64 -5.20 -1.19
C ARG A 5 -15.71 -4.44 -0.25
N PHE A 6 -15.65 -4.80 1.03
CA PHE A 6 -14.71 -4.19 1.97
C PHE A 6 -13.26 -4.42 1.54
N PHE A 7 -12.92 -5.66 1.19
CA PHE A 7 -11.60 -6.00 0.67
C PHE A 7 -11.28 -5.28 -0.65
N GLU A 8 -12.26 -5.21 -1.56
CA GLU A 8 -12.11 -4.45 -2.82
C GLU A 8 -11.82 -2.96 -2.56
N ASP A 9 -12.53 -2.34 -1.61
CA ASP A 9 -12.35 -0.93 -1.26
C ASP A 9 -10.96 -0.67 -0.66
N GLU A 10 -10.49 -1.51 0.28
CA GLU A 10 -9.16 -1.35 0.88
C GLU A 10 -8.02 -1.58 -0.14
N VAL A 11 -8.15 -2.57 -1.03
CA VAL A 11 -7.16 -2.79 -2.09
C VAL A 11 -7.13 -1.63 -3.09
N ARG A 12 -8.28 -0.99 -3.37
CA ARG A 12 -8.35 0.18 -4.26
C ARG A 12 -7.74 1.43 -3.63
N GLU A 13 -8.05 1.70 -2.36
CA GLU A 13 -7.44 2.81 -1.61
C GLU A 13 -5.92 2.66 -1.58
N LEU A 14 -5.48 1.43 -1.33
CA LEU A 14 -4.09 1.06 -1.30
C LEU A 14 -3.39 1.28 -2.66
N ALA A 15 -4.00 0.82 -3.75
CA ALA A 15 -3.48 1.05 -5.10
C ALA A 15 -3.36 2.56 -5.41
N ALA A 16 -4.33 3.37 -4.97
CA ALA A 16 -4.31 4.82 -5.17
C ALA A 16 -3.18 5.51 -4.38
N ARG A 17 -2.94 5.11 -3.13
CA ARG A 17 -1.82 5.63 -2.32
C ARG A 17 -0.47 5.28 -2.95
N LEU A 18 -0.34 4.08 -3.54
CA LEU A 18 0.87 3.67 -4.25
C LEU A 18 1.13 4.51 -5.50
N GLU A 19 0.08 4.77 -6.29
CA GLU A 19 0.17 5.59 -7.50
C GLU A 19 0.61 7.01 -7.16
N SER A 20 0.01 7.62 -6.14
CA SER A 20 0.39 8.95 -5.64
C SER A 20 1.87 9.00 -5.22
N SER A 21 2.31 8.03 -4.40
CA SER A 21 3.71 7.99 -3.97
C SER A 21 4.68 7.81 -5.16
N GLY A 22 4.29 7.03 -6.16
CA GLY A 22 5.11 6.85 -7.37
C GLY A 22 5.21 8.13 -8.21
N ASP A 23 4.14 8.93 -8.25
CA ASP A 23 4.12 10.21 -8.94
C ASP A 23 4.96 11.28 -8.22
N ASP A 24 4.88 11.35 -6.90
CA ASP A 24 5.71 12.24 -6.08
C ASP A 24 7.21 11.93 -6.30
N MET A 25 7.59 10.65 -6.30
CA MET A 25 8.96 10.21 -6.55
C MET A 25 9.43 10.55 -7.98
N ARG A 26 8.55 10.44 -8.98
CA ARG A 26 8.85 10.84 -10.37
C ARG A 26 9.04 12.35 -10.48
N GLU A 27 8.23 13.13 -9.80
CA GLU A 27 8.35 14.60 -9.79
C GLU A 27 9.67 15.03 -9.13
N ALA A 28 9.99 14.48 -7.96
CA ALA A 28 11.26 14.74 -7.28
C ALA A 28 12.46 14.39 -8.19
N SER A 29 12.43 13.23 -8.85
CA SER A 29 13.48 12.81 -9.79
C SER A 29 13.60 13.73 -11.01
N ARG A 30 12.48 14.22 -11.55
CA ARG A 30 12.46 15.20 -12.65
C ARG A 30 13.02 16.55 -12.23
N SER A 31 12.69 17.01 -11.03
CA SER A 31 13.24 18.26 -10.45
C SER A 31 14.77 18.21 -10.38
N LEU A 32 15.31 17.08 -9.89
CA LEU A 32 16.75 16.89 -9.81
C LEU A 32 17.42 16.74 -11.19
N SER A 33 16.83 15.99 -12.12
CA SER A 33 17.41 15.76 -13.45
C SER A 33 17.30 16.96 -14.40
N GLY A 34 16.30 17.83 -14.22
CA GLY A 34 16.16 19.10 -14.95
C GLY A 34 17.20 20.15 -14.55
N THR A 35 17.92 19.92 -13.46
CA THR A 35 18.96 20.80 -12.95
C THR A 35 20.29 20.50 -13.65
N SER A 36 20.73 21.37 -14.56
CA SER A 36 22.10 21.29 -15.09
C SER A 36 23.08 21.81 -14.04
N ALA A 37 24.03 20.97 -13.63
CA ALA A 37 25.12 21.34 -12.71
C ALA A 37 25.95 22.54 -13.20
N ALA A 38 25.90 22.87 -14.50
CA ALA A 38 26.55 24.04 -15.08
C ALA A 38 25.79 25.37 -14.84
N SER A 39 24.52 25.30 -14.44
CA SER A 39 23.62 26.45 -14.26
C SER A 39 23.33 26.80 -12.80
N ILE A 40 23.75 25.95 -11.85
CA ILE A 40 23.42 26.05 -10.43
C ILE A 40 24.71 26.02 -9.59
N GLY A 41 24.75 26.86 -8.54
CA GLY A 41 25.86 26.86 -7.58
C GLY A 41 25.79 25.70 -6.57
N PRO A 42 26.90 25.32 -5.91
CA PRO A 42 26.94 24.14 -5.03
C PRO A 42 25.90 24.11 -3.91
N SER A 43 25.50 25.27 -3.37
CA SER A 43 24.51 25.38 -2.31
C SER A 43 23.09 25.05 -2.76
N GLU A 44 22.70 25.50 -3.95
CA GLU A 44 21.37 25.23 -4.51
C GLU A 44 21.28 23.77 -5.00
N LEU A 45 22.37 23.20 -5.53
CA LEU A 45 22.41 21.77 -5.83
C LEU A 45 22.26 20.91 -4.57
N ALA A 46 22.93 21.28 -3.48
CA ALA A 46 22.78 20.59 -2.19
C ALA A 46 21.32 20.64 -1.71
N SER A 47 20.68 21.82 -1.74
CA SER A 47 19.27 21.97 -1.39
C SER A 47 18.35 21.06 -2.22
N ARG A 48 18.57 20.99 -3.54
CA ARG A 48 17.77 20.14 -4.44
C ARG A 48 17.95 18.64 -4.15
N CYS A 49 19.16 18.24 -3.77
CA CYS A 49 19.44 16.88 -3.35
C CYS A 49 18.77 16.54 -2.01
N ASP A 50 18.77 17.47 -1.05
CA ASP A 50 18.09 17.31 0.24
C ASP A 50 16.57 17.20 0.03
N ASP A 51 15.96 18.10 -0.76
CA ASP A 51 14.54 18.04 -1.11
C ASP A 51 14.16 16.71 -1.78
N PHE A 52 15.02 16.19 -2.66
CA PHE A 52 14.84 14.89 -3.29
C PHE A 52 14.92 13.75 -2.27
N ALA A 53 15.91 13.79 -1.36
CA ALA A 53 16.09 12.77 -0.34
C ALA A 53 14.91 12.71 0.62
N ASP A 54 14.40 13.86 1.05
CA ASP A 54 13.22 13.95 1.92
C ASP A 54 11.95 13.43 1.23
N SER A 55 11.74 13.82 -0.04
CA SER A 55 10.61 13.33 -0.83
C SER A 55 10.69 11.82 -1.08
N TRP A 56 11.90 11.31 -1.30
CA TRP A 56 12.16 9.89 -1.50
C TRP A 56 11.90 9.07 -0.23
N ASP A 57 12.38 9.53 0.93
CA ASP A 57 12.16 8.88 2.22
C ASP A 57 10.67 8.83 2.57
N TYR A 58 9.96 9.94 2.36
CA TYR A 58 8.51 10.01 2.56
C TYR A 58 7.76 9.01 1.67
N GLY A 59 8.04 8.99 0.37
CA GLY A 59 7.40 8.05 -0.57
C GLY A 59 7.69 6.59 -0.21
N PHE A 60 8.93 6.28 0.19
CA PHE A 60 9.29 4.95 0.67
C PHE A 60 8.53 4.57 1.96
N GLY A 61 8.38 5.51 2.88
CA GLY A 61 7.57 5.33 4.09
C GLY A 61 6.11 5.00 3.77
N GLN A 62 5.49 5.75 2.86
CA GLN A 62 4.13 5.47 2.38
C GLN A 62 4.02 4.07 1.75
N LEU A 63 4.97 3.68 0.89
CA LEU A 63 5.02 2.32 0.33
C LEU A 63 5.16 1.25 1.41
N SER A 64 5.97 1.47 2.44
CA SER A 64 6.16 0.49 3.52
C SER A 64 4.88 0.29 4.34
N GLU A 65 4.20 1.38 4.73
CA GLU A 65 2.91 1.35 5.44
C GLU A 65 1.88 0.57 4.62
N LEU A 66 1.86 0.86 3.32
CA LEU A 66 1.00 0.21 2.35
C LEU A 66 1.21 -1.31 2.33
N THR A 67 2.45 -1.74 2.14
CA THR A 67 2.79 -3.16 2.01
C THR A 67 2.44 -3.94 3.28
N SER A 68 2.57 -3.30 4.44
CA SER A 68 2.12 -3.86 5.72
C SER A 68 0.59 -4.06 5.74
N GLY A 69 -0.17 -3.03 5.33
CA GLY A 69 -1.63 -3.08 5.27
C GLY A 69 -2.16 -4.21 4.39
N ILE A 70 -1.54 -4.47 3.22
CA ILE A 70 -1.90 -5.62 2.36
C ILE A 70 -1.75 -6.94 3.13
N GLY A 71 -0.66 -7.07 3.88
CA GLY A 71 -0.39 -8.26 4.69
C GLY A 71 -1.49 -8.49 5.72
N ASP A 72 -1.86 -7.45 6.45
CA ASP A 72 -2.91 -7.52 7.47
C ASP A 72 -4.27 -7.89 6.86
N VAL A 73 -4.61 -7.28 5.72
CA VAL A 73 -5.86 -7.56 5.00
C VAL A 73 -5.91 -8.99 4.48
N ALA A 74 -4.80 -9.51 3.96
CA ALA A 74 -4.70 -10.89 3.49
C ALA A 74 -4.80 -11.90 4.65
N ILE A 75 -4.17 -11.61 5.79
CA ILE A 75 -4.25 -12.45 7.00
C ILE A 75 -5.69 -12.49 7.52
N ASN A 76 -6.33 -11.33 7.69
CA ASN A 76 -7.73 -11.25 8.14
C ASN A 76 -8.68 -12.01 7.20
N ALA A 77 -8.46 -11.90 5.88
CA ALA A 77 -9.21 -12.66 4.90
C ALA A 77 -9.07 -14.17 5.12
N ALA A 78 -7.83 -14.66 5.26
CA ALA A 78 -7.55 -16.09 5.47
C ALA A 78 -8.16 -16.63 6.77
N GLU A 79 -8.02 -15.90 7.88
CA GLU A 79 -8.59 -16.28 9.18
C GLU A 79 -10.12 -16.34 9.12
N THR A 80 -10.74 -15.35 8.47
CA THR A 80 -12.20 -15.29 8.34
C THR A 80 -12.75 -16.39 7.44
N TYR A 81 -12.09 -16.69 6.30
CA TYR A 81 -12.48 -17.81 5.45
C TYR A 81 -12.38 -19.14 6.20
N THR A 82 -11.30 -19.34 6.96
CA THR A 82 -11.12 -20.54 7.80
C THR A 82 -12.25 -20.68 8.82
N ALA A 83 -12.54 -19.62 9.58
CA ALA A 83 -13.63 -19.63 10.56
C ALA A 83 -15.00 -19.86 9.92
N THR A 84 -15.24 -19.29 8.73
CA THR A 84 -16.49 -19.50 7.98
C THR A 84 -16.62 -20.95 7.53
N ASP A 85 -15.53 -21.56 7.05
CA ASP A 85 -15.52 -22.97 6.63
C ASP A 85 -15.77 -23.92 7.81
N GLU A 86 -15.12 -23.66 8.96
CA GLU A 86 -15.35 -24.39 10.21
C GLU A 86 -16.81 -24.27 10.70
N GLU A 87 -17.40 -23.08 10.64
CA GLU A 87 -18.80 -22.86 11.01
C GLU A 87 -19.76 -23.59 10.07
N LEU A 88 -19.46 -23.60 8.77
CA LEU A 88 -20.23 -24.33 7.77
C LEU A 88 -20.14 -25.85 7.99
N GLU A 89 -18.93 -26.38 8.23
CA GLU A 89 -18.70 -27.79 8.52
C GLU A 89 -19.46 -28.25 9.78
N ARG A 90 -19.42 -27.42 10.83
CA ARG A 90 -20.19 -27.67 12.07
C ARG A 90 -21.69 -27.71 11.79
N ALA A 91 -22.22 -26.70 11.08
CA ALA A 91 -23.64 -26.62 10.77
C ALA A 91 -24.12 -27.82 9.93
N LEU A 92 -23.31 -28.27 8.97
CA LEU A 92 -23.59 -29.46 8.15
C LEU A 92 -23.52 -30.75 8.97
N SER A 93 -22.55 -30.88 9.88
CA SER A 93 -22.39 -32.07 10.74
C SER A 93 -23.52 -32.19 11.78
N GLU A 94 -23.94 -31.07 12.37
CA GLU A 94 -25.06 -31.01 13.30
C GLU A 94 -26.41 -31.26 12.59
N GLY A 95 -26.59 -30.70 11.38
CA GLY A 95 -27.79 -30.93 10.56
C GLY A 95 -27.87 -32.34 9.96
N GLY A 96 -26.74 -32.98 9.66
CA GLY A 96 -26.64 -34.33 9.11
C GLY A 96 -26.88 -35.45 10.12
N SER A 97 -26.75 -35.18 11.41
CA SER A 97 -27.00 -36.17 12.49
C SER A 97 -28.47 -36.25 12.94
N GLY A 98 -29.37 -35.51 12.28
CA GLY A 98 -30.80 -35.46 12.59
C GLY A 98 -31.74 -36.13 11.56
N GLY A 99 -31.21 -36.90 10.62
CA GLY A 99 -31.96 -37.60 9.56
C GLY A 99 -32.01 -39.11 9.72
#